data_AF-A0A367XGI6-F1
#
_entry.id   AF-A0A367XGI6-F1
#
_cell.length_a   1.000
_cell.length_b   1.000
_cell.length_c   1.000
_cell.angle_alpha   90.00
_cell.angle_beta   90.00
_cell.angle_gamma   90.00
#
_symmetry.space_group_name_H-M   'P 1'
#
loop_
_entity.id
_entity.type
_entity.pdbx_description
1 polymer ?
#
loop_
_entity_poly.entity_id
_entity_poly.type
_entity_poly.pdbx_seq_one_letter_code
_entity_poly.pdbx_strand_id
1 'polypeptide(L)'
;MLRTVLMFDAATCFAFGLLLCLGAGPLASLFGLPTDLLLFAGLILFPCAVLMFVVAKQPNPSLALVWLIILGNLGWVLGSIAILILPIGAPTAIGYGFVIMQALGVLGIAAFEYRTIARHSLSPAA
;
A
#
# COMPACT_ATOMS: atom_id res chain seq x y z
N MET A 1 -18.75 -0.45 -3.24
CA MET A 1 -17.73 -0.30 -2.19
C MET A 1 -16.35 -0.75 -2.65
N LEU A 2 -16.18 -1.97 -3.16
CA LEU A 2 -14.85 -2.48 -3.57
C LEU A 2 -14.12 -1.55 -4.54
N ARG A 3 -14.82 -1.10 -5.61
CA ARG A 3 -14.25 -0.14 -6.58
C ARG A 3 -13.77 1.16 -5.94
N THR A 4 -14.52 1.68 -4.98
CA THR A 4 -14.17 2.92 -4.28
C THR A 4 -12.91 2.72 -3.43
N VAL A 5 -12.82 1.58 -2.73
CA VAL A 5 -11.63 1.23 -1.94
C VAL A 5 -10.42 1.04 -2.84
N LEU A 6 -10.55 0.30 -3.94
CA LEU A 6 -9.47 0.10 -4.91
C LEU A 6 -9.00 1.42 -5.58
N MET A 7 -9.94 2.31 -5.91
CA MET A 7 -9.59 3.63 -6.46
C MET A 7 -8.89 4.51 -5.43
N PHE A 8 -9.32 4.44 -4.17
CA PHE A 8 -8.68 5.15 -3.06
C PHE A 8 -7.25 4.62 -2.86
N ASP A 9 -7.07 3.30 -2.84
CA ASP A 9 -5.76 2.66 -2.71
C ASP A 9 -4.83 3.03 -3.88
N ALA A 10 -5.35 2.98 -5.11
CA ALA A 10 -4.62 3.41 -6.29
C ALA A 10 -4.14 4.87 -6.16
N ALA A 11 -5.00 5.77 -5.67
CA ALA A 11 -4.65 7.16 -5.47
C ALA A 11 -3.60 7.34 -4.36
N THR A 12 -3.69 6.60 -3.25
CA THR A 12 -2.69 6.64 -2.18
C THR A 12 -1.35 6.09 -2.64
N CYS A 13 -1.34 4.97 -3.37
CA CYS A 13 -0.13 4.41 -3.97
C CYS A 13 0.52 5.41 -4.93
N PHE A 14 -0.24 6.05 -5.82
CA PHE A 14 0.30 7.04 -6.75
C PHE A 14 0.86 8.26 -6.01
N ALA A 15 0.14 8.80 -5.03
CA ALA A 15 0.57 9.97 -4.26
C ALA A 15 1.84 9.69 -3.44
N PHE A 16 1.90 8.55 -2.74
CA PHE A 16 3.09 8.15 -2.00
C PHE A 16 4.24 7.77 -2.94
N GLY A 17 3.97 7.17 -4.09
CA GLY A 17 4.95 6.91 -5.14
C GLY A 17 5.65 8.20 -5.58
N LEU A 18 4.88 9.26 -5.86
CA LEU A 18 5.42 10.59 -6.16
C LEU A 18 6.20 11.18 -4.98
N LEU A 19 5.61 11.18 -3.78
CA LEU A 19 6.25 11.71 -2.57
C LEU A 19 7.63 11.07 -2.34
N LEU A 20 7.70 9.75 -2.41
CA LEU A 20 8.91 9.00 -2.14
C LEU A 20 9.94 9.13 -3.27
N CYS A 21 9.54 9.07 -4.53
CA CYS A 21 10.49 9.19 -5.64
C CYS A 21 11.07 10.61 -5.77
N LEU A 22 10.23 11.63 -5.65
CA LEU A 22 10.67 13.03 -5.78
C LEU A 22 11.36 13.53 -4.49
N GLY A 23 10.96 12.99 -3.34
CA GLY A 23 11.45 13.40 -2.02
C GLY A 23 12.51 12.49 -1.41
N ALA A 24 12.96 11.42 -2.09
CA ALA A 24 13.79 10.37 -1.48
C ALA A 24 14.99 10.91 -0.69
N GLY A 25 15.74 11.86 -1.25
CA GLY A 25 16.91 12.46 -0.59
C GLY A 25 16.56 13.21 0.70
N PRO A 26 15.75 14.29 0.62
CA PRO A 26 15.32 15.02 1.82
C PRO A 26 14.60 14.14 2.85
N LEU A 27 13.71 13.25 2.41
CA LEU A 27 12.96 12.35 3.30
C LEU A 27 13.87 11.33 3.98
N ALA A 28 14.95 10.87 3.34
CA ALA A 28 15.92 9.96 3.95
C ALA A 28 16.54 10.57 5.21
N SER A 29 16.96 11.84 5.13
CA SER A 29 17.48 12.57 6.29
C SER A 29 16.43 12.79 7.38
N LEU A 30 15.19 13.14 6.99
CA LEU A 30 14.10 13.39 7.93
C LEU A 30 13.69 12.12 8.67
N PHE A 31 13.59 11.00 7.96
CA PHE A 31 13.11 9.72 8.50
C PHE A 31 14.22 8.86 9.08
N GLY A 32 15.49 9.13 8.80
CA GLY A 32 16.60 8.26 9.23
C GLY A 32 16.62 6.92 8.50
N LEU A 33 16.13 6.90 7.26
CA LEU A 33 16.03 5.71 6.41
C LEU A 33 16.92 5.85 5.17
N PRO A 34 17.42 4.74 4.59
CA PRO A 34 18.21 4.81 3.37
C PRO A 34 17.44 5.44 2.21
N THR A 35 18.10 6.33 1.45
CA THR A 35 17.51 6.97 0.27
C THR A 35 17.03 5.97 -0.76
N ASP A 36 17.83 4.93 -1.03
CA ASP A 36 17.49 3.88 -1.99
C ASP A 36 16.23 3.12 -1.56
N LEU A 37 16.07 2.87 -0.26
CA LEU A 37 14.87 2.23 0.27
C LEU A 37 13.63 3.05 -0.04
N LEU A 38 13.67 4.37 0.19
CA LEU A 38 12.54 5.24 -0.10
C LEU A 38 12.27 5.31 -1.61
N LEU A 39 13.31 5.43 -2.43
CA LEU A 39 13.18 5.49 -3.88
C LEU A 39 12.56 4.21 -4.45
N PHE A 40 13.10 3.04 -4.10
CA PHE A 40 12.58 1.76 -4.59
C PHE A 40 11.17 1.47 -4.06
N ALA A 41 10.88 1.81 -2.81
CA ALA A 41 9.52 1.76 -2.28
C ALA A 41 8.57 2.63 -3.11
N GLY A 42 8.96 3.87 -3.42
CA GLY A 42 8.18 4.76 -4.28
C GLY A 42 7.95 4.19 -5.69
N LEU A 43 8.98 3.62 -6.30
CA LEU A 43 8.89 3.02 -7.63
C LEU A 43 7.94 1.83 -7.68
N ILE A 44 7.93 0.98 -6.64
CA ILE A 44 7.02 -0.18 -6.53
C ILE A 44 5.55 0.27 -6.43
N LEU A 45 5.26 1.44 -5.86
CA LEU A 45 3.89 1.90 -5.70
C LEU A 45 3.21 2.27 -7.03
N PHE A 46 3.95 2.66 -8.06
CA PHE A 46 3.36 2.98 -9.37
C PHE A 46 2.68 1.78 -10.06
N PRO A 47 3.34 0.62 -10.27
CA PRO A 47 2.65 -0.55 -10.82
C PRO A 47 1.51 -1.04 -9.93
N CYS A 48 1.63 -0.93 -8.60
CA CYS A 48 0.52 -1.22 -7.68
C CYS A 48 -0.69 -0.31 -7.93
N ALA A 49 -0.46 1.01 -8.05
CA ALA A 49 -1.51 1.98 -8.36
C ALA A 49 -2.21 1.68 -9.69
N VAL A 50 -1.42 1.34 -10.73
CA VAL A 50 -1.97 0.95 -12.04
C VAL A 50 -2.82 -0.32 -11.92
N LEU A 51 -2.33 -1.35 -11.22
CA LEU A 51 -3.07 -2.60 -11.01
C LEU A 51 -4.42 -2.33 -10.35
N MET A 52 -4.42 -1.61 -9.22
CA MET A 52 -5.64 -1.29 -8.47
C MET A 52 -6.62 -0.46 -9.31
N PHE A 53 -6.12 0.54 -10.04
CA PHE A 53 -6.94 1.37 -10.94
C PHE A 53 -7.60 0.52 -12.05
N VAL A 54 -6.82 -0.34 -12.71
CA VAL A 54 -7.32 -1.20 -13.79
C VAL A 54 -8.39 -2.15 -13.25
N VAL A 55 -8.15 -2.81 -12.11
CA VAL A 55 -9.14 -3.70 -11.48
C VAL A 55 -10.40 -2.94 -11.07
N ALA A 56 -10.26 -1.73 -10.53
CA ALA A 56 -11.39 -0.89 -10.15
C ALA A 56 -12.26 -0.46 -11.34
N LYS A 57 -11.72 -0.43 -12.56
CA LYS A 57 -12.43 -0.03 -13.80
C LYS A 57 -13.06 -1.21 -14.56
N GLN A 58 -12.71 -2.45 -14.24
CA GLN A 58 -13.29 -3.64 -14.91
C GLN A 58 -14.81 -3.74 -14.70
N PRO A 59 -15.65 -4.06 -15.69
CA PRO A 59 -17.09 -4.26 -15.49
C PRO A 59 -17.43 -5.26 -14.39
N ASN A 60 -16.65 -6.34 -14.29
CA ASN A 60 -16.65 -7.30 -13.19
C ASN A 60 -15.21 -7.43 -12.65
N PRO A 61 -14.88 -6.88 -11.46
CA PRO A 61 -13.53 -6.96 -10.91
C PRO A 61 -13.07 -8.40 -10.73
N SER A 62 -11.90 -8.74 -11.26
CA SER A 62 -11.32 -10.08 -11.13
C SER A 62 -10.98 -10.40 -9.68
N LEU A 63 -11.59 -11.45 -9.13
CA LEU A 63 -11.37 -11.88 -7.75
C LEU A 63 -9.90 -12.27 -7.50
N ALA A 64 -9.25 -12.91 -8.46
CA ALA A 64 -7.84 -13.27 -8.35
C ALA A 64 -6.93 -12.04 -8.23
N LEU A 65 -7.22 -10.97 -8.99
CA LEU A 65 -6.45 -9.73 -8.90
C LEU A 65 -6.73 -8.96 -7.62
N VAL A 66 -7.96 -8.99 -7.11
CA VAL A 66 -8.29 -8.38 -5.81
C VAL A 66 -7.53 -9.11 -4.69
N TRP A 67 -7.45 -10.44 -4.73
CA TRP A 67 -6.64 -11.19 -3.77
C TRP A 67 -5.15 -10.87 -3.89
N LEU A 68 -4.62 -10.73 -5.10
CA LEU A 68 -3.24 -10.30 -5.32
C LEU A 68 -2.97 -8.94 -4.67
N ILE A 69 -3.90 -7.98 -4.80
CA ILE A 69 -3.81 -6.66 -4.18
C ILE A 69 -3.81 -6.78 -2.65
N ILE A 70 -4.75 -7.51 -2.07
CA ILE A 70 -4.83 -7.72 -0.61
C ILE A 70 -3.52 -8.34 -0.08
N LEU A 71 -3.02 -9.38 -0.73
CA LEU A 71 -1.78 -10.05 -0.31
C LEU A 71 -0.56 -9.13 -0.49
N GLY A 72 -0.54 -8.33 -1.56
CA GLY A 72 0.49 -7.31 -1.77
C GLY A 72 0.50 -6.25 -0.66
N ASN A 73 -0.68 -5.74 -0.28
CA ASN A 73 -0.84 -4.80 0.83
C ASN A 73 -0.39 -5.42 2.17
N LEU A 74 -0.72 -6.68 2.43
CA LEU A 74 -0.21 -7.39 3.60
C LEU A 74 1.32 -7.56 3.56
N GLY A 75 1.89 -7.88 2.39
CA GLY A 75 3.34 -7.93 2.19
C GLY A 75 4.01 -6.57 2.48
N TRP A 76 3.40 -5.47 2.05
CA TRP A 76 3.87 -4.11 2.36
C TRP A 76 3.86 -3.82 3.86
N VAL A 77 2.80 -4.21 4.58
CA VAL A 77 2.72 -4.10 6.04
C VAL A 77 3.83 -4.91 6.71
N LEU A 78 4.08 -6.14 6.27
CA LEU A 78 5.17 -6.96 6.80
C LEU A 78 6.55 -6.34 6.53
N GLY A 79 6.78 -5.80 5.33
CA GLY A 79 8.00 -5.05 5.01
C GLY A 79 8.17 -3.81 5.89
N SER A 80 7.07 -3.12 6.19
CA SER A 80 7.06 -1.97 7.09
C SER A 80 7.45 -2.38 8.52
N ILE A 81 6.90 -3.49 9.03
CA ILE A 81 7.29 -4.04 10.34
C ILE A 81 8.77 -4.42 10.35
N ALA A 82 9.28 -5.04 9.28
CA ALA A 82 10.68 -5.40 9.16
C ALA A 82 11.60 -4.18 9.26
N ILE A 83 11.24 -3.05 8.63
CA ILE A 83 11.98 -1.78 8.76
C ILE A 83 12.05 -1.29 10.21
N LEU A 84 11.01 -1.54 11.01
CA LEU A 84 10.93 -1.09 12.40
C LEU A 84 11.75 -1.93 13.38
N ILE A 85 12.03 -3.20 13.06
CA ILE A 85 12.65 -4.15 13.99
C ILE A 85 14.05 -4.62 13.56
N LEU A 86 14.39 -4.49 12.27
CA LEU A 86 15.69 -4.88 11.72
C LEU A 86 16.63 -3.67 11.57
N PRO A 87 17.95 -3.87 11.55
CA PRO A 87 18.93 -2.79 11.39
C PRO A 87 19.07 -2.33 9.93
N ILE A 88 17.95 -2.03 9.26
CA ILE A 88 17.91 -1.53 7.87
C ILE A 88 18.28 -0.03 7.81
N GLY A 89 18.12 0.67 8.92
CA GLY A 89 18.50 2.07 9.09
C GLY A 89 18.47 2.44 10.57
N ALA A 90 18.49 3.75 10.87
CA ALA A 90 18.32 4.28 12.21
C ALA A 90 17.15 5.28 12.19
N PRO A 91 15.89 4.79 12.17
CA PRO A 91 14.76 5.67 11.96
C PRO A 91 14.68 6.74 13.05
N THR A 92 14.43 7.98 12.66
CA THR A 92 14.12 9.06 13.61
C THR A 92 12.74 8.85 14.22
N ALA A 93 12.39 9.59 15.28
CA ALA A 93 11.03 9.54 15.82
C ALA A 93 9.94 9.85 14.76
N ILE A 94 10.24 10.77 13.84
CA ILE A 94 9.36 11.10 12.70
C ILE A 94 9.32 9.93 11.70
N GLY A 95 10.45 9.29 11.42
CA GLY A 95 10.53 8.11 10.56
C GLY A 95 9.71 6.93 11.10
N TYR A 96 9.84 6.63 12.40
CA TYR A 96 8.98 5.66 13.10
C TYR A 96 7.50 6.00 12.91
N GLY A 97 7.11 7.24 13.21
CA GLY A 97 5.74 7.71 13.06
C GLY A 97 5.23 7.55 11.63
N PHE A 98 6.03 7.93 10.63
CA PHE A 98 5.69 7.81 9.21
C PHE A 98 5.44 6.34 8.83
N VAL A 99 6.39 5.45 9.11
CA VAL A 99 6.29 4.02 8.75
C VAL A 99 5.11 3.35 9.45
N ILE A 100 4.86 3.65 10.73
CA ILE A 100 3.73 3.08 11.48
C ILE A 100 2.40 3.58 10.90
N MET A 101 2.25 4.89 10.69
CA MET A 101 1.00 5.48 10.23
C MET A 101 0.61 4.97 8.84
N GLN A 102 1.56 4.91 7.90
CA GLN A 102 1.28 4.36 6.57
C GLN A 102 0.97 2.85 6.62
N ALA A 103 1.66 2.08 7.47
CA ALA A 103 1.40 0.64 7.60
C ALA A 103 -0.01 0.36 8.14
N LEU A 104 -0.46 1.14 9.13
CA LEU A 104 -1.82 1.07 9.64
C LEU A 104 -2.85 1.48 8.58
N GLY A 105 -2.56 2.51 7.78
CA GLY A 105 -3.39 2.92 6.66
C GLY A 105 -3.57 1.80 5.63
N VAL A 106 -2.45 1.21 5.17
CA VAL A 106 -2.44 0.08 4.22
C VAL A 106 -3.18 -1.14 4.78
N LEU A 107 -2.95 -1.48 6.05
CA LEU A 107 -3.65 -2.59 6.72
C LEU A 107 -5.17 -2.33 6.79
N GLY A 108 -5.57 -1.09 7.08
CA GLY A 108 -6.97 -0.68 7.09
C GLY A 108 -7.62 -0.84 5.72
N ILE A 109 -6.95 -0.39 4.66
CA ILE A 109 -7.41 -0.56 3.27
C ILE A 109 -7.58 -2.05 2.94
N ALA A 110 -6.54 -2.87 3.18
CA ALA A 110 -6.58 -4.31 2.93
C ALA A 110 -7.72 -5.01 3.67
N ALA A 111 -8.01 -4.60 4.91
CA ALA A 111 -9.14 -5.11 5.68
C ALA A 111 -10.49 -4.74 5.04
N PHE A 112 -10.64 -3.53 4.49
CA PHE A 112 -11.85 -3.14 3.77
C PHE A 112 -12.03 -3.89 2.45
N GLU A 113 -10.95 -4.10 1.69
CA GLU A 113 -10.96 -4.91 0.47
C GLU A 113 -11.45 -6.34 0.76
N TYR A 114 -10.81 -6.99 1.75
CA TYR A 114 -11.18 -8.34 2.19
C TYR A 114 -12.63 -8.45 2.65
N ARG A 115 -13.10 -7.52 3.49
CA ARG A 115 -14.50 -7.50 3.96
C ARG A 115 -15.48 -7.36 2.82
N THR A 116 -15.12 -6.64 1.76
CA THR A 116 -16.03 -6.41 0.64
C THR A 116 -16.18 -7.66 -0.24
N ILE A 117 -15.08 -8.39 -0.48
CA ILE A 117 -15.15 -9.66 -1.24
C ILE A 117 -15.79 -10.80 -0.44
N ALA A 118 -15.57 -10.85 0.88
CA ALA A 118 -16.17 -11.87 1.75
C ALA A 118 -17.71 -11.77 1.76
N ARG A 119 -18.26 -10.55 1.70
CA ARG A 119 -19.71 -10.31 1.62
C ARG A 119 -20.30 -10.69 0.26
N HIS A 120 -19.56 -10.51 -0.83
CA HIS A 120 -20.00 -10.95 -2.16
C HIS A 120 -20.05 -12.47 -2.30
N SER A 121 -19.20 -13.20 -1.56
CA SER A 121 -19.17 -14.67 -1.57
C SER A 121 -20.34 -15.31 -0.80
N LEU A 122 -21.04 -14.53 0.03
CA LEU A 122 -22.14 -14.97 0.89
C LEU A 122 -23.53 -14.57 0.39
N SER A 123 -23.62 -13.85 -0.74
CA SER A 123 -24.91 -13.64 -1.41
C SER A 123 -25.12 -14.82 -2.37
N PRO A 124 -26.06 -15.75 -2.11
CA PRO A 124 -26.47 -16.70 -3.12
C PRO A 124 -26.91 -15.91 -4.35
N ALA A 125 -26.58 -16.41 -5.55
CA ALA A 125 -27.13 -15.88 -6.79
C ALA A 125 -28.66 -15.82 -6.65
N ALA A 126 -29.20 -14.61 -6.59
CA ALA A 126 -30.63 -14.35 -6.63
C ALA A 126 -31.10 -14.30 -8.09
#